data_AF-A0A519UG74-F1
#
_entry.id   AF-A0A519UG74-F1
#
_cell.length_a   1.000
_cell.length_b   1.000
_cell.length_c   1.000
_cell.angle_alpha   90.00
_cell.angle_beta   90.00
_cell.angle_gamma   90.00
#
_symmetry.space_group_name_H-M   'P 1'
#
loop_
_entity.id
_entity.type
_entity.pdbx_description
1 polymer ?
#
loop_
_entity_poly.entity_id
_entity_poly.type
_entity_poly.pdbx_seq_one_letter_code
_entity_poly.pdbx_strand_id
1 'polypeptide(L)'
;MYAVFKRELFSFLNSMVAYVTIGVFLAVSGLLLWFFPDTSLLDYGYAELNGFFSLVPYLFMFLIPAITMRSFAEERREGTYELLITKPITLWQIVIAKYLACLVLVLLALIPTLVYYYSISKLGLPEGNIDSGAVIGSYIGLFLLGSAFTS
;
A
#
# COMPACT_ATOMS: atom_id res chain seq x y z
N MET A 1 10.84 -3.29 -21.01
CA MET A 1 10.52 -3.08 -19.58
C MET A 1 9.53 -1.93 -19.33
N TYR A 2 9.88 -0.66 -19.59
CA TYR A 2 9.01 0.51 -19.25
C TYR A 2 7.60 0.46 -19.82
N ALA A 3 7.43 0.04 -21.08
CA ALA A 3 6.12 -0.08 -21.70
C ALA A 3 5.20 -1.09 -20.99
N VAL A 4 5.76 -2.21 -20.50
CA VAL A 4 5.01 -3.22 -19.75
C VAL A 4 4.61 -2.66 -18.38
N PHE A 5 5.56 -2.04 -17.67
CA PHE A 5 5.28 -1.38 -16.39
C PHE A 5 4.17 -0.34 -16.51
N LYS A 6 4.26 0.56 -17.49
CA LYS A 6 3.24 1.59 -17.73
C LYS A 6 1.88 0.95 -18.00
N ARG A 7 1.83 -0.05 -18.88
CA ARG A 7 0.58 -0.77 -19.19
C ARG A 7 -0.04 -1.39 -17.94
N GLU A 8 0.75 -2.09 -17.12
CA GLU A 8 0.27 -2.71 -15.88
C GLU A 8 -0.21 -1.68 -14.87
N LEU A 9 0.55 -0.61 -14.66
CA LEU A 9 0.17 0.46 -13.73
C LEU A 9 -1.17 1.08 -14.15
N PHE A 10 -1.35 1.41 -15.42
CA PHE A 10 -2.63 1.93 -15.92
C PHE A 10 -3.75 0.89 -15.93
N SER A 11 -3.44 -0.39 -16.07
CA SER A 11 -4.43 -1.46 -15.92
C SER A 11 -4.98 -1.49 -14.48
N PHE A 12 -4.10 -1.43 -13.49
CA PHE A 12 -4.49 -1.37 -12.09
C PHE A 12 -5.25 -0.08 -11.76
N LEU A 13 -4.76 1.08 -12.22
CA LEU A 13 -5.42 2.37 -11.99
C LEU A 13 -6.70 2.57 -12.80
N ASN A 14 -7.02 1.73 -13.78
CA ASN A 14 -8.33 1.71 -14.42
C ASN A 14 -9.27 0.67 -13.79
N SER A 15 -8.76 -0.17 -12.89
CA SER A 15 -9.56 -1.18 -12.20
C SER A 15 -10.26 -0.59 -10.99
N MET A 16 -11.59 -0.71 -10.95
CA MET A 16 -12.41 -0.31 -9.80
C MET A 16 -11.95 -1.01 -8.51
N VAL A 17 -11.44 -2.24 -8.62
CA VAL A 17 -11.02 -3.04 -7.47
C VAL A 17 -9.84 -2.39 -6.75
N ALA A 18 -8.89 -1.80 -7.47
CA ALA A 18 -7.74 -1.13 -6.85
C ALA A 18 -8.20 0.04 -5.97
N TYR A 19 -9.13 0.87 -6.48
CA TYR A 19 -9.67 2.01 -5.74
C TYR A 19 -10.51 1.58 -4.53
N VAL A 20 -11.38 0.59 -4.69
CA VAL A 20 -12.18 0.07 -3.56
C VAL A 20 -11.26 -0.47 -2.47
N THR A 21 -10.22 -1.19 -2.87
CA THR A 21 -9.31 -1.82 -1.93
C THR A 21 -8.49 -0.78 -1.15
N ILE A 22 -7.94 0.23 -1.83
CA ILE A 22 -7.26 1.37 -1.16
C ILE A 22 -8.24 2.16 -0.30
N GLY A 23 -9.48 2.36 -0.78
CA GLY A 23 -10.53 3.04 -0.01
C GLY A 23 -10.85 2.33 1.30
N VAL A 24 -11.02 1.00 1.26
CA VAL A 24 -11.24 0.17 2.45
C VAL A 24 -10.05 0.25 3.41
N PHE A 25 -8.82 0.20 2.91
CA PHE A 25 -7.62 0.37 3.73
C PHE A 25 -7.60 1.69 4.49
N LEU A 26 -7.84 2.79 3.79
CA LEU A 26 -7.85 4.13 4.38
C LEU A 26 -9.03 4.31 5.34
N ALA A 27 -10.19 3.76 5.00
CA ALA A 27 -11.37 3.81 5.86
C ALA A 27 -11.15 3.02 7.17
N VAL A 28 -10.65 1.79 7.08
CA VAL A 28 -10.38 0.97 8.27
C VAL A 28 -9.28 1.59 9.13
N SER A 29 -8.18 2.04 8.51
CA SER A 29 -7.09 2.71 9.22
C SER A 29 -7.56 4.00 9.90
N GLY A 30 -8.34 4.82 9.20
CA GLY A 30 -8.88 6.07 9.74
C GLY A 30 -9.88 5.86 10.87
N LEU A 31 -10.83 4.92 10.70
CA LEU A 31 -11.80 4.60 11.74
C LEU A 31 -11.11 4.08 13.01
N LEU A 32 -10.13 3.18 12.87
CA LEU A 32 -9.40 2.64 14.02
C LEU A 32 -8.57 3.72 14.74
N LEU A 33 -7.94 4.63 14.00
CA LEU A 33 -7.13 5.68 14.63
C LEU A 33 -7.96 6.76 15.34
N TRP A 34 -9.14 7.09 14.82
CA TRP A 34 -9.89 8.28 15.25
C TRP A 34 -11.23 8.02 15.93
N PHE A 35 -11.85 6.85 15.70
CA PHE A 35 -13.23 6.60 16.10
C PHE A 35 -13.39 5.52 17.18
N PHE A 36 -12.55 4.47 17.16
CA PHE A 36 -12.69 3.35 18.11
C PHE A 36 -11.98 3.65 19.44
N PRO A 37 -12.68 3.65 20.60
CA PRO A 37 -12.12 4.10 21.88
C PRO A 37 -10.88 3.32 22.34
N ASP A 38 -10.84 2.01 22.09
CA ASP A 38 -9.73 1.15 22.50
C ASP A 38 -8.44 1.41 21.71
N THR A 39 -8.52 2.05 20.55
CA THR A 39 -7.39 2.34 19.65
C THR A 39 -7.25 3.82 19.30
N SER A 40 -8.16 4.66 19.79
CA SER A 40 -8.26 6.09 19.49
C SER A 40 -7.10 6.84 20.13
N LEU A 41 -6.38 7.59 19.30
CA LEU A 41 -5.25 8.39 19.75
C LEU A 41 -5.66 9.53 20.68
N LEU A 42 -6.90 9.99 20.56
CA LEU A 42 -7.45 11.06 21.38
C LEU A 42 -7.73 10.58 22.82
N ASP A 43 -8.17 9.34 22.97
CA ASP A 43 -8.48 8.73 24.26
C ASP A 43 -7.21 8.18 24.95
N TYR A 44 -6.23 7.74 24.16
CA TYR A 44 -4.95 7.23 24.66
C TYR A 44 -4.06 8.32 25.28
N GLY A 45 -4.21 9.58 24.85
CA GLY A 45 -3.51 10.74 25.42
C GLY A 45 -2.03 10.88 25.04
N TYR A 46 -1.50 9.99 24.19
CA TYR A 46 -0.13 10.06 23.66
C TYR A 46 -0.13 10.31 22.15
N ALA A 47 0.74 11.22 21.70
CA ALA A 47 0.90 11.57 20.29
C ALA A 47 1.78 10.55 19.54
N GLU A 48 1.31 9.32 19.43
CA GLU A 48 2.05 8.20 18.82
C GLU A 48 1.28 7.51 17.69
N LEU A 49 2.00 6.88 16.76
CA LEU A 49 1.42 6.12 15.64
C LEU A 49 1.60 4.60 15.77
N ASN A 50 2.02 4.12 16.94
CA ASN A 50 2.32 2.70 17.17
C ASN A 50 1.12 1.79 16.86
N GLY A 51 -0.10 2.21 17.23
CA GLY A 51 -1.32 1.48 16.89
C GLY A 51 -1.50 1.31 15.37
N PHE A 52 -1.31 2.38 14.59
CA PHE A 52 -1.35 2.33 13.12
C PHE A 52 -0.31 1.35 12.57
N PHE A 53 0.95 1.47 12.97
CA PHE A 53 2.03 0.62 12.46
C PHE A 53 1.88 -0.85 12.84
N SER A 54 1.21 -1.15 13.96
CA SER A 54 0.89 -2.53 14.36
C SER A 54 -0.25 -3.14 13.53
N LEU A 55 -1.18 -2.33 13.04
CA LEU A 55 -2.38 -2.76 12.32
C LEU A 55 -2.16 -2.92 10.81
N VAL A 56 -1.38 -2.02 10.20
CA VAL A 56 -1.14 -2.03 8.75
C VAL A 56 -0.59 -3.38 8.23
N PRO A 57 0.31 -4.11 8.92
CA PRO A 57 0.75 -5.44 8.51
C PRO A 57 -0.41 -6.44 8.32
N TYR A 58 -1.39 -6.45 9.22
CA TYR A 58 -2.55 -7.32 9.12
C TYR A 58 -3.44 -6.92 7.94
N LEU A 59 -3.63 -5.61 7.72
CA LEU A 59 -4.35 -5.12 6.55
C LEU A 59 -3.64 -5.52 5.25
N PHE A 60 -2.32 -5.35 5.19
CA PHE A 60 -1.50 -5.71 4.04
C PHE A 60 -1.59 -7.19 3.70
N MET A 61 -1.72 -8.07 4.70
CA MET A 61 -1.87 -9.51 4.50
C MET A 61 -3.12 -9.86 3.65
N PHE A 62 -4.20 -9.10 3.78
CA PHE A 62 -5.39 -9.29 2.94
C PHE A 62 -5.34 -8.47 1.66
N LEU A 63 -4.82 -7.25 1.78
CA LEU A 63 -4.94 -6.24 0.76
C LEU A 63 -4.02 -6.49 -0.44
N ILE A 64 -2.76 -6.81 -0.15
CA ILE A 64 -1.75 -6.96 -1.19
C ILE A 64 -2.08 -8.18 -2.07
N PRO A 65 -2.37 -9.37 -1.53
CA PRO A 65 -2.78 -10.51 -2.35
C PRO A 65 -4.04 -10.25 -3.19
N ALA A 66 -5.03 -9.54 -2.63
CA ALA A 66 -6.26 -9.21 -3.37
C ALA A 66 -6.01 -8.37 -4.63
N ILE A 67 -4.99 -7.50 -4.59
CA ILE A 67 -4.60 -6.65 -5.72
C ILE A 67 -3.64 -7.39 -6.68
N THR A 68 -2.66 -8.13 -6.15
CA THR A 68 -1.60 -8.75 -6.95
C THR A 68 -2.02 -10.03 -7.67
N MET A 69 -2.91 -10.84 -7.07
CA MET A 69 -3.35 -12.13 -7.65
C MET A 69 -3.98 -12.00 -9.04
N ARG A 70 -4.52 -10.83 -9.39
CA ARG A 70 -5.11 -10.58 -10.70
C ARG A 70 -4.11 -10.43 -11.84
N SER A 71 -2.90 -9.92 -11.58
CA SER A 71 -2.00 -9.52 -12.68
C SER A 71 -1.62 -10.66 -13.62
N PHE A 72 -1.32 -11.85 -13.08
CA PHE A 72 -1.01 -13.03 -13.91
C PHE A 72 -2.23 -13.89 -14.22
N ALA A 73 -3.19 -13.97 -13.29
CA ALA A 73 -4.39 -14.78 -13.49
C ALA A 73 -5.30 -14.21 -14.59
N GLU A 74 -5.46 -12.88 -14.67
CA GLU A 74 -6.26 -12.24 -15.73
C GLU A 74 -5.60 -12.38 -17.09
N GLU A 75 -4.28 -12.18 -17.21
CA GLU A 75 -3.58 -12.38 -18.50
C GLU A 75 -3.65 -13.82 -19.00
N ARG A 76 -3.62 -14.79 -18.09
CA ARG A 76 -3.76 -16.21 -18.43
C ARG A 76 -5.20 -16.56 -18.82
N ARG A 77 -6.18 -15.95 -18.15
CA ARG A 77 -7.61 -16.12 -18.47
C ARG A 77 -7.98 -15.48 -19.82
N GLU A 78 -7.37 -14.34 -20.15
CA GLU A 78 -7.62 -13.60 -21.39
C GLU A 78 -6.80 -14.10 -22.58
N GLY A 79 -5.89 -15.07 -22.37
CA GLY A 79 -5.01 -15.60 -23.41
C GLY A 79 -3.93 -14.61 -23.89
N THR A 80 -3.81 -13.44 -23.25
CA THR A 80 -2.84 -12.40 -23.60
C THR A 80 -1.42 -12.73 -23.14
N TYR A 81 -1.28 -13.71 -22.24
CA TYR A 81 0.01 -14.22 -21.78
C TYR A 81 0.88 -14.78 -22.93
N GLU A 82 0.30 -15.52 -23.86
CA GLU A 82 1.04 -16.07 -25.02
C GLU A 82 1.52 -14.96 -25.98
N LEU A 83 0.67 -13.95 -26.18
CA LEU A 83 1.01 -12.73 -26.92
C LEU A 83 2.10 -11.90 -26.24
N LEU A 84 2.24 -11.97 -24.92
CA LEU A 84 3.26 -11.24 -24.19
C LEU A 84 4.64 -11.90 -24.32
N ILE A 85 4.68 -13.24 -24.24
CA ILE A 85 5.92 -14.03 -24.33
C ILE A 85 6.49 -14.07 -25.75
N THR A 86 5.63 -13.98 -26.77
CA THR A 86 6.06 -13.94 -28.19
C THR A 86 6.73 -12.62 -28.57
N LYS A 87 6.62 -11.57 -27.75
CA LYS A 87 7.35 -10.31 -27.96
C LYS A 87 8.84 -10.48 -27.64
N PRO A 88 9.73 -9.67 -28.24
CA PRO A 88 11.17 -9.68 -27.95
C PRO A 88 11.48 -9.05 -26.57
N ILE A 89 10.90 -9.60 -25.50
CA ILE A 89 11.01 -9.13 -24.12
C ILE A 89 11.37 -10.35 -23.27
N THR A 90 12.44 -10.25 -22.49
CA THR A 90 12.85 -11.35 -21.60
C THR A 90 11.86 -11.54 -20.46
N LEU A 91 11.68 -12.78 -19.99
CA LEU A 91 10.81 -13.12 -18.86
C LEU A 91 11.11 -12.26 -17.61
N TRP A 92 12.40 -12.06 -17.29
CA TRP A 92 12.84 -11.22 -16.17
C TRP A 92 12.32 -9.78 -16.24
N GLN A 93 12.29 -9.18 -17.43
CA GLN A 93 11.75 -7.83 -17.61
C GLN A 93 10.24 -7.76 -17.37
N ILE A 94 9.51 -8.86 -17.64
CA ILE A 94 8.07 -8.94 -17.38
C ILE A 94 7.83 -9.01 -15.86
N VAL A 95 8.55 -9.91 -15.18
CA VAL A 95 8.44 -10.11 -13.73
C VAL A 95 8.77 -8.81 -12.98
N ILE A 96 9.91 -8.18 -13.28
CA ILE A 96 10.33 -6.93 -12.64
C ILE A 96 9.33 -5.81 -12.92
N ALA A 97 8.82 -5.70 -14.15
CA ALA A 97 7.86 -4.65 -14.49
C ALA A 97 6.53 -4.80 -13.71
N LYS A 98 6.01 -6.03 -13.58
CA LYS A 98 4.78 -6.30 -12.81
C LYS A 98 4.98 -6.09 -11.32
N TYR A 99 6.12 -6.54 -10.78
CA TYR A 99 6.49 -6.30 -9.38
C TYR A 99 6.56 -4.81 -9.07
N LEU A 100 7.27 -4.02 -9.89
CA LEU A 100 7.35 -2.57 -9.74
C LEU A 100 5.97 -1.89 -9.85
N ALA A 101 5.09 -2.36 -10.74
CA ALA A 101 3.73 -1.82 -10.86
C ALA A 101 2.92 -2.03 -9.57
N CYS A 102 3.05 -3.20 -8.94
CA CYS A 102 2.41 -3.50 -7.66
C CYS A 102 3.02 -2.69 -6.51
N LEU A 103 4.35 -2.49 -6.48
CA LEU A 103 4.99 -1.61 -5.48
C LEU A 103 4.46 -0.17 -5.55
N VAL A 104 4.19 0.34 -6.74
CA VAL A 104 3.59 1.68 -6.89
C VAL A 104 2.19 1.72 -6.28
N LEU A 105 1.40 0.65 -6.36
CA LEU A 105 0.09 0.59 -5.67
C LEU A 105 0.24 0.59 -4.15
N VAL A 106 1.22 -0.12 -3.60
CA VAL A 106 1.54 -0.08 -2.17
C VAL A 106 1.89 1.35 -1.75
N LEU A 107 2.70 2.07 -2.54
CA LEU A 107 3.00 3.47 -2.29
C LEU A 107 1.75 4.35 -2.36
N LEU A 108 0.87 4.15 -3.34
CA LEU A 108 -0.38 4.89 -3.45
C LEU A 108 -1.34 4.64 -2.29
N ALA A 109 -1.28 3.46 -1.65
CA ALA A 109 -2.01 3.18 -0.42
C ALA A 109 -1.38 3.88 0.80
N LEU A 110 -0.04 3.96 0.87
CA LEU A 110 0.68 4.53 2.01
C LEU A 110 0.74 6.07 1.99
N ILE A 111 0.90 6.72 0.83
CA ILE A 111 1.05 8.18 0.72
C ILE A 111 -0.08 8.95 1.42
N PRO A 112 -1.37 8.61 1.23
CA PRO A 112 -2.47 9.31 1.90
C PRO A 112 -2.43 9.18 3.43
N THR A 113 -1.81 8.13 3.97
CA THR A 113 -1.70 7.94 5.43
C THR A 113 -0.74 8.93 6.09
N LEU A 114 0.10 9.63 5.32
CA LEU A 114 0.94 10.73 5.83
C LEU A 114 0.10 11.87 6.42
N VAL A 115 -1.17 11.98 6.03
CA VAL A 115 -2.13 12.90 6.65
C VAL A 115 -2.27 12.59 8.14
N TYR A 116 -2.24 11.31 8.56
CA TYR A 116 -2.33 10.93 9.97
C TYR A 116 -1.13 11.43 10.77
N TYR A 117 0.09 11.29 10.22
CA TYR A 117 1.29 11.85 10.84
C TYR A 117 1.19 13.36 11.00
N TYR A 118 0.77 14.07 9.95
CA TYR A 118 0.60 15.52 9.99
C TYR A 118 -0.43 15.95 11.06
N SER A 119 -1.57 15.28 11.11
CA SER A 119 -2.60 15.54 12.12
C SER A 119 -2.07 15.37 13.54
N ILE A 120 -1.41 14.24 13.84
CA ILE A 120 -0.91 13.96 15.20
C ILE A 120 0.23 14.91 15.58
N SER A 121 1.13 15.22 14.65
CA SER A 121 2.19 16.21 14.86
C SER A 121 1.63 17.57 15.25
N LYS A 122 0.43 17.95 14.77
CA LYS A 122 -0.25 19.20 15.11
C LYS A 122 -1.07 19.13 16.39
N LEU A 123 -1.60 17.96 16.74
CA LEU A 123 -2.34 17.76 17.98
C LEU A 123 -1.42 17.54 19.20
N GLY A 124 -0.15 17.20 18.99
CA GLY A 124 0.84 17.05 20.06
C GLY A 124 1.11 18.34 20.84
N LEU A 125 1.36 18.19 22.14
CA LEU A 125 1.79 19.28 23.04
C LEU A 125 3.19 18.93 23.59
N PRO A 126 4.26 19.67 23.27
CA PRO A 126 4.35 20.75 22.28
C PRO A 126 4.12 20.27 20.83
N GLU A 127 3.84 21.19 19.90
CA GLU A 127 3.68 20.85 18.49
C GLU A 127 4.91 20.11 17.96
N GLY A 128 4.71 18.97 17.32
CA GLY A 128 5.80 18.12 16.83
C GLY A 128 6.41 17.19 17.88
N ASN A 129 5.78 17.02 19.06
CA ASN A 129 6.17 16.03 20.06
C ASN A 129 5.81 14.59 19.64
N ILE A 130 6.29 14.18 18.47
CA ILE A 130 6.19 12.83 17.91
C ILE A 130 7.59 12.38 17.51
N ASP A 131 7.92 11.11 17.75
CA ASP A 131 9.19 10.54 17.31
C ASP A 131 9.19 10.36 15.78
N SER A 132 9.60 11.41 15.07
CA SER A 132 9.73 11.39 13.61
C SER A 132 10.70 10.32 13.12
N GLY A 133 11.72 9.97 13.91
CA GLY A 133 12.69 8.92 13.55
C GLY A 133 12.03 7.56 13.53
N ALA A 134 11.29 7.22 14.59
CA ALA A 134 10.52 6.00 14.68
C ALA A 134 9.44 5.92 13.59
N VAL A 135 8.75 7.04 13.30
CA VAL A 135 7.73 7.10 12.25
C VAL A 135 8.33 6.83 10.86
N ILE A 136 9.43 7.50 10.50
CA ILE A 136 10.09 7.31 9.21
C ILE A 136 10.58 5.86 9.08
N GLY A 137 11.23 5.33 10.13
CA GLY A 137 11.66 3.93 10.17
C GLY A 137 10.51 2.95 9.99
N SER A 138 9.36 3.22 10.62
CA SER A 138 8.16 2.40 10.49
C SER A 138 7.54 2.47 9.10
N TYR A 139 7.51 3.64 8.45
CA TYR A 139 7.05 3.76 7.06
C TYR A 139 7.97 3.01 6.07
N ILE A 140 9.29 3.09 6.26
CA ILE A 140 10.25 2.30 5.48
C ILE A 140 10.00 0.80 5.72
N GLY A 141 9.81 0.41 6.98
CA GLY A 141 9.47 -0.97 7.35
C GLY A 141 8.19 -1.46 6.69
N LEU A 142 7.12 -0.66 6.69
CA LEU A 142 5.87 -0.98 6.01
C LEU A 142 6.05 -1.10 4.50
N PHE A 143 6.82 -0.21 3.87
CA PHE A 143 7.11 -0.30 2.44
C PHE A 143 7.87 -1.59 2.11
N LEU A 144 8.89 -1.94 2.91
CA LEU A 144 9.64 -3.19 2.74
C LEU A 144 8.75 -4.42 2.99
N LEU A 145 7.88 -4.39 4.01
CA LEU A 145 6.92 -5.46 4.26
C LEU A 145 5.95 -5.62 3.08
N GLY A 146 5.40 -4.50 2.58
CA GLY A 146 4.54 -4.51 1.41
C GLY A 146 5.26 -5.04 0.17
N SER A 147 6.55 -4.78 0.04
CA SER A 147 7.40 -5.35 -1.01
C SER A 147 7.51 -6.87 -0.92
N ALA A 148 7.66 -7.41 0.29
CA ALA A 148 7.72 -8.85 0.53
C ALA A 148 6.36 -9.54 0.29
N PHE A 149 5.24 -8.87 0.53
CA PHE A 149 3.92 -9.43 0.21
C PHE A 149 3.55 -9.33 -1.27
N THR A 150 4.29 -8.52 -2.03
CA THR A 150 4.08 -8.33 -3.47
C THR A 150 4.82 -9.38 -4.32
N SER A 151 5.81 -10.06 -3.74
CA SER A 151 6.62 -11.09 -4.42
C SER A 151 5.91 -12.43 -4.58
#